data_AF-A0A443VEP0-F1
#
_entry.id   AF-A0A443VEP0-F1
#
_cell.length_a   1.000
_cell.length_b   1.000
_cell.length_c   1.000
_cell.angle_alpha   90.00
_cell.angle_beta   90.00
_cell.angle_gamma   90.00
#
_symmetry.space_group_name_H-M   'P 1'
#
loop_
_entity.id
_entity.type
_entity.pdbx_description
1 polymer ?
#
loop_
_entity_poly.entity_id
_entity_poly.type
_entity_poly.pdbx_seq_one_letter_code
_entity_poly.pdbx_strand_id
1 'polypeptide(L)'
;MFIDDYIGSGQRVSDFIDAFWRDRTIASWLSSKHIKIQVVAYSATAQGLRRLGFLKASPELIIYRDSATFITLPIKVESREALLKLCEKYGRKALKGRKHFWWGYQKSMSSLVFEHGCPNNTPAILWDSDDQKGKWVGIFPNRTVDTVTASVFPPEIVCGDPIQTLHDVGQTRLARSGALMRRGTVGTLILVVLGLIAKGQRKRSTICYATGLNSKDCELLLSKCIKWKFLTPERRITPRGLSELSAAKQISFSPKGNLAVGSDYYYPRQLRETTYD
;
A
#
# COMPACT_ATOMS: atom_id res chain seq x y z
N MET A 1 5.84 25.70 5.74
CA MET A 1 5.26 24.34 5.61
C MET A 1 5.12 24.04 4.13
N PHE A 2 5.51 22.84 3.70
CA PHE A 2 5.37 22.37 2.32
C PHE A 2 4.32 21.28 2.26
N ILE A 3 3.40 21.39 1.29
CA ILE A 3 2.29 20.46 1.13
C ILE A 3 2.38 19.89 -0.29
N ASP A 4 2.33 18.56 -0.41
CA ASP A 4 2.30 17.86 -1.70
C ASP A 4 1.39 16.62 -1.55
N ASP A 5 0.67 16.25 -2.59
CA ASP A 5 -0.16 15.04 -2.54
C ASP A 5 0.72 13.79 -2.52
N TYR A 6 1.84 13.83 -3.25
CA TYR A 6 2.67 12.65 -3.46
C TYR A 6 4.16 12.90 -3.57
N ILE A 7 4.91 12.27 -2.66
CA ILE A 7 6.37 12.25 -2.68
C ILE A 7 6.85 10.94 -3.32
N GLY A 8 6.93 10.95 -4.65
CA GLY A 8 7.48 9.85 -5.45
C GLY A 8 9.00 9.69 -5.26
N SER A 9 9.79 10.35 -6.09
CA SER A 9 11.27 10.33 -5.99
C SER A 9 11.83 11.33 -4.96
N GLY A 10 11.01 12.28 -4.51
CA GLY A 10 11.41 13.37 -3.61
C GLY A 10 12.20 14.50 -4.26
N GLN A 11 12.48 14.44 -5.57
CA GLN A 11 13.29 15.44 -6.28
C GLN A 11 12.69 16.86 -6.16
N ARG A 12 11.41 17.05 -6.47
CA ARG A 12 10.75 18.36 -6.44
C ARG A 12 10.85 19.03 -5.06
N VAL A 13 10.49 18.28 -4.02
CA VAL A 13 10.52 18.77 -2.63
C VAL A 13 11.97 19.04 -2.17
N SER A 14 12.91 18.16 -2.55
CA SER A 14 14.35 18.34 -2.30
C SER A 14 14.87 19.64 -2.92
N ASP A 15 14.62 19.86 -4.21
CA ASP A 15 15.09 21.05 -4.93
C ASP A 15 14.52 22.33 -4.34
N PHE A 16 13.24 22.28 -3.94
CA PHE A 16 12.58 23.41 -3.29
C PHE A 16 13.19 23.73 -1.93
N ILE A 17 13.41 22.72 -1.08
CA ILE A 17 14.04 22.90 0.24
C ILE A 17 15.50 23.38 0.09
N ASP A 18 16.24 22.81 -0.86
CA ASP A 18 17.62 23.20 -1.13
C ASP A 18 17.72 24.66 -1.61
N ALA A 19 16.72 25.17 -2.34
CA ALA A 19 16.65 26.57 -2.71
C ALA A 19 16.54 27.48 -1.47
N PHE A 20 15.71 27.11 -0.48
CA PHE A 20 15.61 27.83 0.80
C PHE A 20 16.90 27.75 1.61
N TRP A 21 17.58 26.61 1.60
CA TRP A 21 18.83 26.42 2.32
C TRP A 21 20.00 27.26 1.76
N ARG A 22 19.91 27.71 0.50
CA ARG A 22 20.92 28.60 -0.12
C ARG A 22 20.82 30.04 0.37
N ASP A 23 19.66 30.46 0.88
CA ASP A 23 19.51 31.77 1.49
C ASP A 23 20.16 31.77 2.88
N ARG A 24 21.13 32.67 3.10
CA ARG A 24 21.91 32.71 4.35
C ARG A 24 21.06 33.05 5.57
N THR A 25 20.04 33.90 5.42
CA THR A 25 19.16 34.31 6.51
C THR A 25 18.28 33.14 6.92
N ILE A 26 17.66 32.47 5.94
CA ILE A 26 16.82 31.29 6.18
C ILE A 26 17.65 30.14 6.77
N ALA A 27 18.84 29.88 6.23
CA ALA A 27 19.76 28.88 6.77
C ALA A 27 20.19 29.19 8.21
N SER A 28 20.45 30.47 8.52
CA SER A 28 20.73 30.92 9.89
C SER A 28 19.56 30.64 10.82
N TRP A 29 18.33 31.01 10.44
CA TRP A 29 17.12 30.77 11.24
C TRP A 29 16.84 29.28 11.46
N LEU A 30 17.08 28.44 10.46
CA LEU A 30 16.95 26.98 10.60
C LEU A 30 17.99 26.41 11.56
N SER A 31 19.26 26.83 11.41
CA SER A 31 20.37 26.36 12.24
C SER A 31 20.22 26.76 13.70
N SER A 32 19.71 27.97 13.94
CA SER A 32 19.42 28.51 15.27
C SER A 32 18.03 28.12 15.80
N LYS A 33 17.29 27.27 15.08
CA LYS A 33 15.97 26.73 15.47
C LYS A 33 14.88 27.78 15.67
N HIS A 34 15.02 28.98 15.10
CA HIS A 34 13.96 30.00 15.08
C HIS A 34 12.80 29.58 14.17
N ILE A 35 13.09 28.80 13.13
CA ILE A 35 12.10 28.21 12.23
C ILE A 35 12.38 26.72 12.05
N LYS A 36 11.37 25.98 11.60
CA LYS A 36 11.50 24.59 11.16
C LYS A 36 10.82 24.38 9.81
N ILE A 37 11.37 23.49 9.00
CA ILE A 37 10.72 23.04 7.78
C ILE A 37 9.89 21.80 8.09
N GLN A 38 8.63 21.84 7.68
CA GLN A 38 7.73 20.69 7.73
C GLN A 38 7.28 20.36 6.31
N VAL A 39 7.37 19.09 5.94
CA VAL A 39 6.83 18.54 4.69
C VAL A 39 5.65 17.66 5.06
N VAL A 40 4.47 18.06 4.62
CA VAL A 40 3.22 17.35 4.79
C VAL A 40 2.86 16.73 3.45
N ALA A 41 2.60 15.42 3.44
CA ALA A 41 2.10 14.78 2.24
C ALA A 41 1.09 13.67 2.53
N TYR A 42 0.14 13.50 1.61
CA TYR A 42 -0.80 12.40 1.70
C TYR A 42 -0.06 11.07 1.58
N SER A 43 0.80 10.91 0.58
CA SER A 43 1.59 9.69 0.45
C SER A 43 3.03 9.89 -0.02
N ALA A 44 3.90 8.96 0.37
CA ALA A 44 5.32 9.00 0.00
C ALA A 44 5.92 7.61 -0.19
N THR A 45 6.82 7.45 -1.15
CA THR A 45 7.62 6.22 -1.29
C THR A 45 8.79 6.21 -0.32
N ALA A 46 9.28 5.02 0.01
CA ALA A 46 10.51 4.87 0.81
C ALA A 46 11.74 5.55 0.15
N GLN A 47 11.79 5.66 -1.18
CA GLN A 47 12.86 6.36 -1.89
C GLN A 47 12.78 7.87 -1.64
N GLY A 48 11.59 8.45 -1.81
CA GLY A 48 11.35 9.87 -1.53
C GLY A 48 11.65 10.23 -0.08
N LEU A 49 11.18 9.44 0.88
CA LEU A 49 11.46 9.66 2.30
C LEU A 49 12.94 9.61 2.64
N ARG A 50 13.67 8.61 2.11
CA ARG A 50 15.13 8.56 2.30
C ARG A 50 15.81 9.80 1.76
N ARG A 51 15.44 10.24 0.55
CA ARG A 51 16.02 11.44 -0.06
C ARG A 51 15.83 12.68 0.83
N LEU A 52 14.61 12.90 1.31
CA LEU A 52 14.32 14.05 2.17
C LEU A 52 15.02 13.97 3.53
N GLY A 53 15.18 12.76 4.07
CA GLY A 53 15.92 12.52 5.32
C GLY A 53 17.43 12.82 5.22
N PHE A 54 18.00 12.89 4.01
CA PHE A 54 19.41 13.25 3.81
C PHE A 54 19.63 14.75 3.57
N LEU A 55 18.58 15.57 3.59
CA LEU A 55 18.71 17.02 3.42
C LEU A 55 19.33 17.67 4.65
N LYS A 56 20.23 18.64 4.43
CA LYS A 56 20.85 19.43 5.51
C LYS A 56 19.81 20.19 6.34
N ALA A 57 18.75 20.64 5.70
CA ALA A 57 17.62 21.31 6.33
C ALA A 57 16.84 20.43 7.32
N SER A 58 17.08 19.10 7.33
CA SER A 58 16.44 18.11 8.21
C SER A 58 14.94 18.35 8.40
N PRO A 59 14.14 18.34 7.31
CA PRO A 59 12.73 18.63 7.39
C PRO A 59 11.98 17.61 8.25
N GLU A 60 11.02 18.08 9.04
CA GLU A 60 10.05 17.22 9.72
C GLU A 60 9.07 16.65 8.69
N LEU A 61 8.99 15.33 8.59
CA LEU A 61 8.16 14.62 7.61
C LEU A 61 6.84 14.16 8.25
N ILE A 62 5.72 14.72 7.79
CA ILE A 62 4.38 14.37 8.24
C ILE A 62 3.66 13.69 7.08
N ILE A 63 3.73 12.36 7.08
CA ILE A 63 3.23 11.53 5.98
C ILE A 63 2.01 10.76 6.47
N TYR A 64 0.88 10.93 5.79
CA TYR A 64 -0.33 10.19 6.14
C TYR A 64 -0.18 8.71 5.80
N ARG A 65 0.29 8.36 4.60
CA ARG A 65 0.39 6.96 4.14
C ARG A 65 1.68 6.63 3.39
N ASP A 66 2.29 5.51 3.72
CA ASP A 66 3.40 4.97 2.94
C ASP A 66 2.89 4.37 1.62
N SER A 67 3.48 4.81 0.51
CA SER A 67 3.19 4.26 -0.81
C SER A 67 4.07 3.04 -1.08
N ALA A 68 3.43 1.92 -1.42
CA ALA A 68 4.14 0.81 -2.03
C ALA A 68 4.59 1.19 -3.46
N THR A 69 5.65 0.54 -3.90
CA THR A 69 6.07 0.56 -5.30
C THR A 69 5.91 -0.85 -5.84
N PHE A 70 5.92 -1.04 -7.16
CA PHE A 70 5.94 -2.38 -7.76
C PHE A 70 7.12 -3.25 -7.26
N ILE A 71 8.18 -2.62 -6.74
CA ILE A 71 9.33 -3.29 -6.11
C ILE A 71 9.02 -3.73 -4.67
N THR A 72 8.09 -3.07 -3.98
CA THR A 72 7.72 -3.41 -2.59
C THR A 72 6.37 -4.07 -2.46
N LEU A 73 5.66 -4.32 -3.56
CA LEU A 73 4.38 -5.04 -3.50
C LEU A 73 4.56 -6.43 -2.87
N PRO A 74 3.59 -6.88 -2.04
CA PRO A 74 3.58 -8.20 -1.42
C PRO A 74 3.23 -9.29 -2.45
N ILE A 75 4.11 -9.48 -3.44
CA ILE A 75 3.98 -10.49 -4.49
C ILE A 75 5.20 -11.41 -4.51
N LYS A 76 5.05 -12.57 -5.16
CA LYS A 76 6.16 -13.50 -5.39
C LYS A 76 7.29 -12.86 -6.21
N VAL A 77 8.50 -13.38 -6.03
CA VAL A 77 9.70 -12.85 -6.70
C VAL A 77 9.58 -13.00 -8.21
N GLU A 78 9.08 -14.14 -8.69
CA GLU A 78 8.91 -14.45 -10.11
C GLU A 78 7.92 -13.48 -10.77
N SER A 79 6.80 -13.18 -10.09
CA SER A 79 5.81 -12.19 -10.54
C SER A 79 6.41 -10.79 -10.62
N ARG A 80 7.27 -10.42 -9.66
CA ARG A 80 7.97 -9.13 -9.67
C ARG A 80 8.95 -9.01 -10.82
N GLU A 81 9.74 -10.05 -11.08
CA GLU A 81 10.66 -10.08 -12.23
C GLU A 81 9.93 -10.01 -13.55
N ALA A 82 8.82 -10.75 -13.70
CA ALA A 82 7.96 -10.68 -14.87
C ALA A 82 7.41 -9.26 -15.07
N LEU A 83 6.98 -8.60 -13.99
CA LEU A 83 6.50 -7.22 -14.03
C LEU A 83 7.58 -6.23 -14.47
N LEU A 84 8.81 -6.36 -13.95
CA LEU A 84 9.94 -5.50 -14.36
C LEU A 84 10.28 -5.69 -15.85
N LYS A 85 10.28 -6.95 -16.33
CA LYS A 85 10.47 -7.28 -17.75
C LYS A 85 9.34 -6.74 -18.62
N LEU A 86 8.10 -6.77 -18.13
CA LEU A 86 6.94 -6.20 -18.81
C LEU A 86 7.10 -4.67 -18.95
N CYS A 87 7.40 -3.97 -17.86
CA CYS A 87 7.65 -2.52 -17.89
C CYS A 87 8.79 -2.16 -18.83
N GLU A 88 9.86 -2.97 -18.89
CA GLU A 88 10.95 -2.73 -19.84
C GLU A 88 10.52 -2.97 -21.30
N LYS A 89 9.88 -4.10 -21.59
CA LYS A 89 9.46 -4.50 -22.94
C LYS A 89 8.50 -3.49 -23.56
N TYR A 90 7.49 -3.08 -22.81
CA TYR A 90 6.48 -2.14 -23.28
C TYR A 90 6.90 -0.68 -23.07
N GLY A 91 7.74 -0.38 -22.08
CA GLY A 91 8.35 0.93 -21.91
C GLY A 91 9.20 1.34 -23.10
N ARG A 92 9.90 0.39 -23.74
CA ARG A 92 10.61 0.60 -25.02
C ARG A 92 9.68 1.04 -26.16
N LYS A 93 8.42 0.59 -26.16
CA LYS A 93 7.42 0.92 -27.17
C LYS A 93 6.78 2.28 -26.90
N ALA A 94 6.40 2.52 -25.65
CA ALA A 94 5.87 3.79 -25.17
C ALA A 94 6.91 4.91 -25.34
N LEU A 95 8.02 4.86 -24.60
CA LEU A 95 9.02 5.93 -24.54
C LEU A 95 10.40 5.47 -25.03
N LYS A 96 10.54 5.24 -26.34
CA LYS A 96 11.79 4.74 -26.97
C LYS A 96 13.03 5.55 -26.56
N GLY A 97 12.91 6.88 -26.48
CA GLY A 97 14.02 7.79 -26.17
C GLY A 97 14.25 8.09 -24.68
N ARG A 98 13.38 7.65 -23.77
CA ARG A 98 13.46 8.03 -22.35
C ARG A 98 13.43 6.83 -21.41
N LYS A 99 14.50 6.01 -21.47
CA LYS A 99 14.68 4.78 -20.69
C LYS A 99 14.40 4.91 -19.19
N HIS A 100 14.70 6.06 -18.60
CA HIS A 100 14.47 6.28 -17.17
C HIS A 100 12.99 6.33 -16.79
N PHE A 101 12.06 6.59 -17.72
CA PHE A 101 10.62 6.56 -17.48
C PHE A 101 9.98 5.19 -17.66
N TRP A 102 10.67 4.20 -18.24
CA TRP A 102 10.11 2.84 -18.38
C TRP A 102 9.68 2.25 -17.04
N TRP A 103 10.39 2.63 -15.98
CA TRP A 103 10.12 2.26 -14.59
C TRP A 103 9.60 3.45 -13.75
N GLY A 104 9.11 4.50 -14.41
CA GLY A 104 8.71 5.77 -13.81
C GLY A 104 9.89 6.70 -13.49
N TYR A 105 9.62 7.98 -13.29
CA TYR A 105 10.63 9.02 -13.06
C TYR A 105 11.62 8.61 -11.96
N GLN A 106 12.93 8.66 -12.26
CA GLN A 106 14.01 8.16 -11.39
C GLN A 106 13.85 6.69 -10.95
N LYS A 107 13.23 5.85 -11.80
CA LYS A 107 12.97 4.43 -11.58
C LYS A 107 12.18 4.15 -10.29
N SER A 108 11.28 5.06 -9.91
CA SER A 108 10.54 4.97 -8.65
C SER A 108 9.51 3.84 -8.59
N MET A 109 9.01 3.37 -9.75
CA MET A 109 8.03 2.27 -9.85
C MET A 109 6.80 2.48 -8.95
N SER A 110 6.29 3.72 -8.85
CA SER A 110 5.11 4.04 -8.04
C SER A 110 3.93 3.17 -8.44
N SER A 111 3.20 2.62 -7.47
CA SER A 111 1.94 1.91 -7.72
C SER A 111 0.70 2.72 -7.36
N LEU A 112 0.87 4.01 -7.00
CA LEU A 112 -0.22 4.91 -6.65
C LEU A 112 -0.56 5.84 -7.83
N VAL A 113 -1.86 5.94 -8.11
CA VAL A 113 -2.49 6.86 -9.08
C VAL A 113 -3.61 7.59 -8.35
N PHE A 114 -3.80 8.87 -8.64
CA PHE A 114 -4.85 9.70 -8.05
C PHE A 114 -5.96 9.93 -9.06
N GLU A 115 -7.17 10.18 -8.57
CA GLU A 115 -8.33 10.54 -9.41
C GLU A 115 -8.06 11.78 -10.26
N HIS A 116 -7.27 12.74 -9.75
CA HIS A 116 -6.92 13.95 -10.48
C HIS A 116 -5.74 13.77 -11.47
N GLY A 117 -5.06 12.61 -11.47
CA GLY A 117 -3.94 12.39 -12.37
C GLY A 117 -3.00 11.23 -12.02
N CYS A 118 -2.35 10.72 -13.07
CA CYS A 118 -1.33 9.67 -12.95
C CYS A 118 0.07 10.26 -12.72
N PRO A 119 0.74 9.99 -11.59
CA PRO A 119 2.08 10.51 -11.35
C PRO A 119 3.09 9.99 -12.37
N ASN A 120 4.01 10.83 -12.84
CA ASN A 120 5.11 10.40 -13.72
C ASN A 120 6.11 9.44 -13.04
N ASN A 121 5.99 9.26 -11.73
CA ASN A 121 6.71 8.26 -10.93
C ASN A 121 6.20 6.83 -11.16
N THR A 122 5.04 6.66 -11.80
CA THR A 122 4.54 5.37 -12.25
C THR A 122 5.18 4.97 -13.59
N PRO A 123 5.25 3.67 -13.93
CA PRO A 123 5.79 3.21 -15.20
C PRO A 123 5.14 3.90 -16.41
N ALA A 124 5.95 4.34 -17.38
CA ALA A 124 5.52 5.00 -18.61
C ALA A 124 4.37 4.28 -19.34
N ILE A 125 4.38 2.95 -19.30
CA ILE A 125 3.36 2.12 -19.95
C ILE A 125 1.93 2.46 -19.49
N LEU A 126 1.77 3.08 -18.32
CA LEU A 126 0.48 3.45 -17.76
C LEU A 126 -0.05 4.78 -18.27
N TRP A 127 0.79 5.71 -18.74
CA TRP A 127 0.34 7.08 -19.02
C TRP A 127 0.88 7.70 -20.30
N ASP A 128 1.86 7.06 -20.92
CA ASP A 128 2.39 7.55 -22.19
C ASP A 128 1.38 7.32 -23.31
N SER A 129 1.25 8.34 -24.15
CA SER A 129 0.39 8.32 -25.33
C SER A 129 1.21 8.82 -26.51
N ASP A 130 1.52 7.91 -27.43
CA ASP A 130 2.12 8.27 -28.72
C ASP A 130 0.99 8.54 -29.71
N ASP A 131 0.32 9.69 -29.54
CA ASP A 131 -0.83 10.09 -30.39
C ASP A 131 -0.42 10.29 -31.85
N GLN A 132 0.85 10.59 -32.12
CA GLN A 132 1.35 10.91 -33.46
C GLN A 132 1.64 9.67 -34.33
N LYS A 133 1.74 8.47 -33.74
CA LYS A 133 2.11 7.23 -34.47
C LYS A 133 1.30 5.99 -34.12
N GLY A 134 0.35 6.07 -33.19
CA GLY A 134 -0.63 5.01 -32.91
C GLY A 134 -0.05 3.72 -32.32
N LYS A 135 1.09 3.75 -31.64
CA LYS A 135 1.80 2.51 -31.21
C LYS A 135 1.53 2.08 -29.77
N TRP A 136 1.23 3.02 -28.87
CA TRP A 136 0.93 2.72 -27.47
C TRP A 136 0.00 3.78 -26.90
N VAL A 137 -1.06 3.31 -26.25
CA VAL A 137 -1.98 4.15 -25.48
C VAL A 137 -2.00 3.59 -24.07
N GLY A 138 -1.45 4.34 -23.12
CA GLY A 138 -1.51 4.01 -21.71
C GLY A 138 -2.94 4.05 -21.17
N ILE A 139 -3.15 3.45 -20.00
CA ILE A 139 -4.44 3.46 -19.29
C ILE A 139 -4.86 4.89 -18.89
N PHE A 140 -3.89 5.75 -18.59
CA PHE A 140 -4.04 7.15 -18.18
C PHE A 140 -3.30 8.06 -19.16
N PRO A 141 -3.71 8.13 -20.43
CA PRO A 141 -2.99 8.84 -21.49
C PRO A 141 -2.72 10.29 -21.08
N ASN A 142 -1.56 10.83 -21.43
CA ASN A 142 -1.10 12.16 -21.00
C ASN A 142 -1.13 12.41 -19.47
N ARG A 143 -1.18 11.33 -18.66
CA ARG A 143 -1.35 11.35 -17.20
C ARG A 143 -2.71 11.87 -16.74
N THR A 144 -3.68 11.97 -17.62
CA THR A 144 -5.05 12.35 -17.28
C THR A 144 -5.87 11.12 -16.91
N VAL A 145 -6.71 11.25 -15.90
CA VAL A 145 -7.76 10.29 -15.58
C VAL A 145 -9.06 10.90 -16.10
N ASP A 146 -9.74 10.21 -17.02
CA ASP A 146 -11.04 10.66 -17.52
C ASP A 146 -12.14 10.45 -16.47
N THR A 147 -13.29 11.09 -16.64
CA THR A 147 -14.41 11.01 -15.69
C THR A 147 -14.97 9.59 -15.55
N VAL A 148 -14.89 8.78 -16.61
CA VAL A 148 -15.33 7.37 -16.62
C VAL A 148 -14.42 6.52 -15.73
N THR A 149 -13.11 6.69 -15.83
CA THR A 149 -12.12 5.96 -15.03
C THR A 149 -12.06 6.49 -13.61
N ALA A 150 -12.25 7.80 -13.39
CA ALA A 150 -12.35 8.43 -12.07
C ALA A 150 -13.46 7.80 -11.21
N SER A 151 -14.62 7.50 -11.82
CA SER A 151 -15.75 6.84 -11.16
C SER A 151 -15.44 5.43 -10.61
N VAL A 152 -14.33 4.80 -11.02
CA VAL A 152 -13.92 3.47 -10.58
C VAL A 152 -12.95 3.53 -9.38
N PHE A 153 -12.40 4.71 -9.07
CA PHE A 153 -11.53 4.85 -7.91
C PHE A 153 -12.36 4.73 -6.63
N PRO A 154 -11.94 3.88 -5.67
CA PRO A 154 -12.59 3.86 -4.38
C PRO A 154 -12.33 5.18 -3.64
N PRO A 155 -13.26 5.63 -2.77
CA PRO A 155 -13.10 6.88 -2.02
C PRO A 155 -11.87 6.88 -1.10
N GLU A 156 -11.41 5.71 -0.67
CA GLU A 156 -10.13 5.51 -0.01
C GLU A 156 -9.43 4.27 -0.56
N ILE A 157 -8.10 4.18 -0.41
CA ILE A 157 -7.35 2.96 -0.72
C ILE A 157 -7.85 1.84 0.22
N VAL A 158 -8.70 0.99 -0.35
CA VAL A 158 -9.35 -0.14 0.33
C VAL A 158 -8.30 -1.12 0.82
N CYS A 159 -8.53 -1.68 2.00
CA CYS A 159 -7.78 -2.83 2.48
C CYS A 159 -7.81 -3.93 1.40
N GLY A 160 -6.63 -4.38 0.95
CA GLY A 160 -6.56 -5.54 0.09
C GLY A 160 -7.18 -6.74 0.79
N ASP A 161 -7.81 -7.66 0.06
CA ASP A 161 -8.33 -8.88 0.66
C ASP A 161 -7.20 -9.60 1.42
N PRO A 162 -7.32 -9.77 2.76
CA PRO A 162 -6.33 -10.45 3.57
C PRO A 162 -5.99 -11.85 3.04
N ILE A 163 -6.98 -12.56 2.50
CA ILE A 163 -6.82 -13.92 1.96
C ILE A 163 -5.98 -13.87 0.70
N GLN A 164 -6.37 -13.05 -0.29
CA GLN A 164 -5.63 -12.88 -1.53
C GLN A 164 -4.19 -12.42 -1.27
N THR A 165 -4.00 -11.44 -0.38
CA THR A 165 -2.68 -10.92 -0.03
C THR A 165 -1.76 -12.01 0.56
N LEU A 166 -2.29 -12.84 1.45
CA LEU A 166 -1.55 -13.97 2.02
C LEU A 166 -1.26 -15.04 0.96
N HIS A 167 -2.19 -15.28 0.04
CA HIS A 167 -1.99 -16.19 -1.08
C HIS A 167 -0.84 -15.71 -2.00
N ASP A 168 -0.82 -14.42 -2.36
CA ASP A 168 0.18 -13.82 -3.25
C ASP A 168 1.59 -13.83 -2.67
N VAL A 169 1.71 -13.73 -1.35
CA VAL A 169 2.99 -13.86 -0.61
C VAL A 169 3.37 -15.33 -0.34
N GLY A 170 2.54 -16.29 -0.77
CA GLY A 170 2.82 -17.72 -0.62
C GLY A 170 2.55 -18.26 0.79
N GLN A 171 1.70 -17.62 1.56
CA GLN A 171 1.13 -18.12 2.82
C GLN A 171 -0.20 -18.87 2.56
N THR A 172 -0.22 -19.74 1.56
CA THR A 172 -1.43 -20.45 1.08
C THR A 172 -2.13 -21.24 2.17
N ARG A 173 -1.39 -21.90 3.06
CA ARG A 173 -1.95 -22.63 4.22
C ARG A 173 -2.72 -21.72 5.19
N LEU A 174 -2.23 -20.49 5.40
CA LEU A 174 -2.92 -19.53 6.27
C LEU A 174 -4.10 -18.89 5.55
N ALA A 175 -3.95 -18.58 4.26
CA ALA A 175 -5.03 -18.03 3.44
C ALA A 175 -6.23 -18.99 3.36
N ARG A 176 -5.97 -20.31 3.30
CA ARG A 176 -7.01 -21.35 3.30
C ARG A 176 -7.51 -21.73 4.70
N SER A 177 -6.88 -21.25 5.76
CA SER A 177 -7.30 -21.60 7.11
C SER A 177 -8.50 -20.75 7.54
N GLY A 178 -9.28 -21.27 8.48
CA GLY A 178 -10.39 -20.51 9.08
C GLY A 178 -9.96 -19.40 10.02
N ALA A 179 -8.65 -19.22 10.24
CA ALA A 179 -8.15 -18.37 11.31
C ALA A 179 -8.50 -16.89 11.12
N LEU A 180 -8.55 -16.43 9.86
CA LEU A 180 -8.89 -15.05 9.53
C LEU A 180 -10.38 -14.76 9.73
N MET A 181 -11.25 -15.76 9.56
CA MET A 181 -12.71 -15.61 9.71
C MET A 181 -13.16 -15.70 11.18
N ARG A 182 -12.40 -16.40 12.02
CA ARG A 182 -12.71 -16.56 13.46
C ARG A 182 -12.25 -15.40 14.33
N ARG A 183 -11.43 -14.49 13.81
CA ARG A 183 -10.83 -13.39 14.58
C ARG A 183 -11.50 -12.07 14.24
N GLY A 184 -11.58 -11.18 15.22
CA GLY A 184 -11.95 -9.79 14.97
C GLY A 184 -10.90 -9.08 14.11
N THR A 185 -11.23 -7.89 13.61
CA THR A 185 -10.42 -7.10 12.67
C THR A 185 -8.95 -7.00 13.05
N VAL A 186 -8.67 -6.70 14.32
CA VAL A 186 -7.29 -6.59 14.83
C VAL A 186 -6.52 -7.91 14.75
N GLY A 187 -7.19 -9.03 15.05
CA GLY A 187 -6.56 -10.36 14.96
C GLY A 187 -6.22 -10.75 13.52
N THR A 188 -7.10 -10.42 12.57
CA THR A 188 -6.86 -10.62 11.13
C THR A 188 -5.67 -9.78 10.67
N LEU A 189 -5.60 -8.51 11.05
CA LEU A 189 -4.47 -7.63 10.73
C LEU A 189 -3.15 -8.16 11.29
N ILE A 190 -3.12 -8.65 12.52
CA ILE A 190 -1.91 -9.26 13.13
C ILE A 190 -1.47 -10.49 12.32
N LEU A 191 -2.39 -11.38 11.96
CA LEU A 191 -2.06 -12.58 11.17
C LEU A 191 -1.51 -12.23 9.79
N VAL A 192 -2.07 -11.21 9.12
CA VAL A 192 -1.55 -10.69 7.86
C VAL A 192 -0.12 -10.18 8.06
N VAL A 193 0.12 -9.32 9.06
CA VAL A 193 1.46 -8.79 9.38
C VAL A 193 2.48 -9.91 9.65
N LEU A 194 2.12 -10.88 10.49
CA LEU A 194 3.00 -12.02 10.79
C LEU A 194 3.26 -12.89 9.56
N GLY A 195 2.24 -13.12 8.73
CA GLY A 195 2.35 -13.85 7.47
C GLY A 195 3.31 -13.19 6.48
N LEU A 196 3.21 -11.87 6.32
CA LEU A 196 4.09 -11.05 5.49
C LEU A 196 5.54 -11.08 5.99
N ILE A 197 5.75 -10.81 7.29
CA ILE A 197 7.08 -10.74 7.90
C ILE A 197 7.78 -12.11 7.85
N ALA A 198 7.04 -13.20 8.06
CA ALA A 198 7.56 -14.58 7.96
C ALA A 198 8.04 -14.91 6.53
N LYS A 199 7.56 -14.20 5.51
CA LYS A 199 8.02 -14.32 4.11
C LYS A 199 9.01 -13.22 3.71
N GLY A 200 9.56 -12.51 4.69
CA GLY A 200 10.57 -11.47 4.47
C GLY A 200 10.00 -10.10 4.05
N GLN A 201 8.68 -9.94 3.96
CA GLN A 201 8.04 -8.68 3.60
C GLN A 201 7.91 -7.77 4.83
N ARG A 202 9.02 -7.10 5.20
CA ARG A 202 9.15 -6.32 6.45
C ARG A 202 9.00 -4.81 6.29
N LYS A 203 8.95 -4.31 5.06
CA LYS A 203 8.89 -2.87 4.77
C LYS A 203 7.54 -2.32 5.22
N ARG A 204 7.54 -1.16 5.87
CA ARG A 204 6.31 -0.50 6.34
C ARG A 204 5.35 -0.23 5.19
N SER A 205 5.84 0.27 4.06
CA SER A 205 5.02 0.47 2.85
C SER A 205 4.31 -0.79 2.36
N THR A 206 4.96 -1.96 2.42
CA THR A 206 4.36 -3.24 2.06
C THR A 206 3.24 -3.63 3.04
N ILE A 207 3.45 -3.37 4.33
CA ILE A 207 2.48 -3.68 5.38
C ILE A 207 1.27 -2.73 5.29
N CYS A 208 1.49 -1.41 5.15
CA CYS A 208 0.43 -0.43 4.93
C CYS A 208 -0.43 -0.78 3.71
N TYR A 209 0.20 -1.18 2.60
CA TYR A 209 -0.50 -1.63 1.41
C TYR A 209 -1.38 -2.85 1.68
N ALA A 210 -0.80 -3.89 2.28
CA ALA A 210 -1.50 -5.15 2.55
C ALA A 210 -2.63 -5.04 3.57
N THR A 211 -2.53 -4.09 4.51
CA THR A 211 -3.47 -3.96 5.64
C THR A 211 -4.47 -2.84 5.47
N GLY A 212 -4.29 -1.97 4.47
CA GLY A 212 -5.09 -0.75 4.32
C GLY A 212 -4.75 0.36 5.33
N LEU A 213 -3.82 0.13 6.26
CA LEU A 213 -3.53 1.08 7.34
C LEU A 213 -2.69 2.27 6.87
N ASN A 214 -2.98 3.44 7.45
CA ASN A 214 -2.12 4.61 7.33
C ASN A 214 -0.79 4.41 8.10
N SER A 215 0.16 5.34 7.95
CA SER A 215 1.51 5.18 8.51
C SER A 215 1.52 5.19 10.05
N LYS A 216 0.61 5.92 10.70
CA LYS A 216 0.52 5.97 12.17
C LYS A 216 -0.08 4.68 12.74
N ASP A 217 -1.19 4.22 12.17
CA ASP A 217 -1.88 3.01 12.63
C ASP A 217 -1.06 1.75 12.37
N CYS A 218 -0.34 1.71 11.25
CA CYS A 218 0.61 0.63 10.97
C CYS A 218 1.72 0.58 12.03
N GLU A 219 2.27 1.72 12.45
CA GLU A 219 3.31 1.75 13.48
C GLU A 219 2.74 1.36 14.86
N LEU A 220 1.51 1.77 15.17
CA LEU A 220 0.81 1.34 16.38
C LEU A 220 0.58 -0.18 16.39
N LEU A 221 0.17 -0.77 15.26
CA LEU A 221 0.01 -2.22 15.15
C LEU A 221 1.35 -2.96 15.31
N LEU A 222 2.41 -2.46 14.68
CA LEU A 222 3.76 -3.03 14.80
C LEU A 222 4.30 -2.96 16.23
N SER A 223 4.14 -1.82 16.90
CA SER A 223 4.54 -1.66 18.31
C SER A 223 3.78 -2.61 19.25
N LYS A 224 2.48 -2.88 19.01
CA LYS A 224 1.72 -3.92 19.73
C LYS A 224 2.32 -5.31 19.50
N CYS A 225 2.64 -5.65 18.25
CA CYS A 225 3.26 -6.94 17.91
C CYS A 225 4.64 -7.12 18.58
N ILE A 226 5.42 -6.04 18.70
CA ILE A 226 6.69 -6.04 19.43
C ILE A 226 6.45 -6.20 20.93
N LYS A 227 5.52 -5.44 21.51
CA LYS A 227 5.15 -5.52 22.94
C LYS A 227 4.68 -6.93 23.34
N TRP A 228 3.91 -7.60 22.48
CA TRP A 228 3.47 -8.98 22.71
C TRP A 228 4.52 -10.04 22.37
N LYS A 229 5.74 -9.61 22.02
CA LYS A 229 6.88 -10.48 21.68
C LYS A 229 6.59 -11.38 20.48
N PHE A 230 5.72 -10.97 19.55
CA PHE A 230 5.58 -11.66 18.26
C PHE A 230 6.64 -11.22 17.26
N LEU A 231 7.13 -9.98 17.41
CA LEU A 231 8.18 -9.39 16.60
C LEU A 231 9.33 -8.86 17.47
N THR A 232 10.54 -8.83 16.92
CA THR A 232 11.67 -8.07 17.48
C THR A 232 11.56 -6.58 17.10
N PRO A 233 12.30 -5.67 17.75
CA PRO A 233 12.35 -4.25 17.34
C PRO A 233 12.74 -4.05 15.87
N GLU A 234 13.57 -4.93 15.31
CA GLU A 234 13.97 -4.94 13.89
C GLU A 234 12.93 -5.59 12.97
N ARG A 235 11.70 -5.80 13.47
CA ARG A 235 10.56 -6.40 12.75
C ARG A 235 10.88 -7.82 12.24
N ARG A 236 11.63 -8.61 13.01
CA ARG A 236 11.84 -10.04 12.76
C ARG A 236 10.81 -10.85 13.54
N ILE A 237 10.33 -11.94 12.96
CA ILE A 237 9.41 -12.83 13.66
C ILE A 237 10.14 -13.58 14.78
N THR A 238 9.54 -13.64 15.97
CA THR A 238 10.08 -14.39 17.12
C THR A 238 9.55 -15.82 17.12
N PRO A 239 10.12 -16.73 17.94
CA PRO A 239 9.55 -18.08 18.13
C PRO A 239 8.08 -18.05 18.55
N ARG A 240 7.69 -17.09 19.41
CA ARG A 240 6.29 -16.91 19.84
C ARG A 240 5.39 -16.49 18.67
N GLY A 241 5.82 -15.53 17.85
CA GLY A 241 5.08 -15.11 16.67
C GLY A 241 4.95 -16.22 15.62
N LEU A 242 6.00 -17.04 15.47
CA LEU A 242 5.99 -18.21 14.59
C LEU A 242 5.03 -19.28 15.10
N SER A 243 4.98 -19.52 16.42
CA SER A 243 4.04 -20.44 17.05
C SER A 243 2.59 -20.00 16.80
N GLU A 244 2.28 -18.71 17.01
CA GLU A 244 0.96 -18.15 16.73
C GLU A 244 0.55 -18.34 15.26
N LEU A 245 1.48 -18.04 14.34
CA LEU A 245 1.26 -18.24 12.89
C LEU A 245 1.05 -19.72 12.54
N SER A 246 1.77 -20.63 13.21
CA SER A 246 1.67 -22.06 13.00
C SER A 246 0.34 -22.61 13.52
N ALA A 247 -0.09 -22.17 14.71
CA ALA A 247 -1.41 -22.49 15.25
C ALA A 247 -2.52 -22.03 14.30
N ALA A 248 -2.44 -20.79 13.79
CA ALA A 248 -3.40 -20.25 12.84
C ALA A 248 -3.49 -21.06 11.52
N LYS A 249 -2.38 -21.68 11.09
CA LYS A 249 -2.36 -22.55 9.89
C LYS A 249 -3.01 -23.92 10.12
N GLN A 250 -3.09 -24.38 11.36
CA GLN A 250 -3.69 -25.68 11.71
C GLN A 250 -5.19 -25.59 11.98
N ILE A 251 -5.74 -24.37 12.06
CA ILE A 251 -7.18 -24.16 12.21
C ILE A 251 -7.88 -24.57 10.90
N SER A 252 -8.38 -25.80 10.87
CA SER A 252 -9.29 -26.23 9.83
C SER A 252 -10.65 -25.57 10.05
N PHE A 253 -11.16 -24.95 9.00
CA PHE A 253 -12.55 -24.55 8.91
C PHE A 253 -13.18 -25.39 7.83
N SER A 254 -13.86 -26.45 8.28
CA SER A 254 -15.01 -26.91 7.54
C SER A 254 -16.10 -25.89 7.86
N PRO A 255 -16.66 -25.16 6.88
CA PRO A 255 -17.96 -24.53 7.12
C PRO A 255 -18.84 -25.69 7.59
N LYS A 256 -19.27 -25.69 8.85
CA LYS A 256 -20.40 -26.53 9.23
C LYS A 256 -21.45 -26.20 8.18
N GLY A 257 -21.78 -27.18 7.34
CA GLY A 257 -22.70 -26.98 6.23
C GLY A 257 -23.84 -26.15 6.76
N ASN A 258 -24.18 -25.07 6.06
CA ASN A 258 -25.39 -24.31 6.36
C ASN A 258 -26.46 -25.36 6.67
N LEU A 259 -27.03 -25.32 7.88
CA LEU A 259 -28.23 -26.11 8.16
C LEU A 259 -29.12 -25.87 6.95
N ALA A 260 -29.50 -26.94 6.26
CA ALA A 260 -30.36 -26.80 5.09
C ALA A 260 -31.53 -25.93 5.54
N VAL A 261 -31.67 -24.76 4.92
CA VAL A 261 -32.83 -23.91 5.17
C VAL A 261 -34.00 -24.76 4.69
N GLY A 262 -34.73 -25.35 5.64
CA GLY A 262 -35.94 -26.06 5.32
C GLY A 262 -36.85 -25.12 4.55
N SER A 263 -37.51 -25.62 3.51
CA SER A 263 -38.53 -24.86 2.76
C SER A 263 -39.73 -24.48 3.62
N ASP A 264 -39.81 -25.01 4.84
CA ASP A 264 -40.89 -24.78 5.77
C ASP A 264 -40.70 -23.43 6.45
N TYR A 265 -41.31 -22.40 5.85
CA TYR A 265 -41.51 -21.12 6.52
C TYR A 265 -42.23 -21.35 7.85
N TYR A 266 -41.55 -21.06 8.97
CA TYR A 266 -42.17 -21.05 10.29
C TYR A 266 -43.11 -19.85 10.39
N TYR A 267 -44.41 -20.10 10.23
CA TYR A 267 -45.47 -19.13 10.52
C TYR A 267 -46.05 -19.39 11.92
N PRO A 268 -45.67 -18.63 12.96
CA PRO A 268 -46.24 -18.79 14.29
C PRO A 268 -47.75 -18.55 14.25
N ARG A 269 -48.53 -19.62 14.45
CA ARG A 269 -50.01 -19.58 14.44
C ARG A 269 -50.60 -18.89 15.68
N GLN A 270 -49.79 -18.65 16.70
CA GLN A 270 -50.21 -18.05 17.98
C GLN A 270 -50.48 -16.53 17.89
N LEU A 271 -50.13 -15.89 16.77
CA LEU A 271 -50.33 -14.44 16.54
C LEU A 271 -51.40 -14.15 15.47
N ARG A 272 -52.21 -15.14 15.07
CA ARG A 272 -53.34 -14.88 14.17
C ARG A 272 -54.51 -14.41 15.02
N GLU A 273 -55.10 -13.26 14.66
CA GLU A 273 -56.40 -12.85 15.19
C GLU A 273 -57.40 -14.00 15.00
N THR A 274 -58.05 -14.40 16.09
CA THR A 274 -59.24 -15.25 16.04
C THR A 274 -60.36 -14.43 15.41
N THR A 275 -60.57 -14.61 14.11
CA THR A 275 -61.84 -14.24 13.48
C THR A 275 -62.86 -15.26 13.98
N TYR A 276 -63.74 -14.84 14.89
CA TYR A 276 -64.96 -15.57 15.23
C TYR A 276 -66.03 -15.15 14.22
N ASP A 277 -66.63 -16.16 13.56
CA ASP A 277 -67.92 -16.03 12.86
C ASP A 277 -69.06 -15.79 13.86
#